data_AF-A0A0D2BQY7-F1
#
_entry.id   AF-A0A0D2BQY7-F1
#
_cell.length_a   1.000
_cell.length_b   1.000
_cell.length_c   1.000
_cell.angle_alpha   90.00
_cell.angle_beta   90.00
_cell.angle_gamma   90.00
#
_symmetry.space_group_name_H-M   'P 1'
#
loop_
_entity.id
_entity.type
_entity.pdbx_description
1 polymer ?
#
loop_
_entity_poly.entity_id
_entity_poly.type
_entity_poly.pdbx_seq_one_letter_code
_entity_poly.pdbx_strand_id
1 'polypeptide(L)'
;MKADQRVATAIATASDVITATTLDKGFSNDQKLDLLLERLSRFEERITLLETWSSNTDGQTAGSWRYPDPPGAGRISPETQNVLTQIPPYQLEADDLQQGMTISRSHNATAHYSKRVSHFGDKAEGDILTVFDDDPKRARYVEKTPLECEELRSPILDILSETEPTKVSDVVPFVEDFLDHLFDLYPITCSDTVQRMVEIVKTDGFRDDISSCFVLLIVALSKAYRSNAPVHAGLADFQRASQILSRLSSQSSLEYVIVQVMSALFQLKMGRLVNFCITVHTACDALSTLIRRDRSTKTIRNQLDQNSIRRMYWICYNFEHEVLNEVDSSLPQSSLYLLEESLALPLGCDASPRSSMQVQIRDAFMFFLAEMSLRTTLARIIALPSVESNIDTPGASFDHNLGVAAEVSPLTRELRSQLDGWAARLPDCLGWSPEPGKGVSSPLARRLKLLYWFARFALYRPLILVAQQHPTLRLQNLEWSILHEGLLSALTLVRAFVTEDPDVDIFEGNKILSAIYAVKTMTWTHSLLAMFALNPDQILQQGIDSLRSKFADRSEWLLCKMYRMDLVNSS
;
A
#
# COMPACT_ATOMS: atom_id res chain seq x y z
N MET A 1 -8.03 32.78 -34.56
CA MET A 1 -7.08 33.65 -35.31
C MET A 1 -6.89 35.05 -34.70
N LYS A 2 -7.87 35.96 -34.65
CA LYS A 2 -7.66 37.30 -34.03
C LYS A 2 -7.59 37.30 -32.49
N ALA A 3 -8.15 36.29 -31.82
CA ALA A 3 -8.06 36.11 -30.37
C ALA A 3 -6.68 35.55 -29.95
N ASP A 4 -6.19 34.54 -30.66
CA ASP A 4 -4.90 33.88 -30.38
C ASP A 4 -3.72 34.84 -30.53
N GLN A 5 -3.77 35.75 -31.50
CA GLN A 5 -2.71 36.73 -31.72
C GLN A 5 -2.67 37.81 -30.62
N ARG A 6 -3.80 38.08 -29.94
CA ARG A 6 -3.87 39.05 -28.82
C ARG A 6 -3.41 38.44 -27.50
N VAL A 7 -3.69 37.16 -27.28
CA VAL A 7 -3.16 36.39 -26.14
C VAL A 7 -1.65 36.24 -26.26
N ALA A 8 -1.12 35.91 -27.44
CA ALA A 8 0.32 35.86 -27.68
C ALA A 8 1.02 37.22 -27.46
N THR A 9 0.38 38.32 -27.85
CA THR A 9 0.93 39.68 -27.63
C THR A 9 0.94 40.04 -26.14
N ALA A 10 -0.10 39.67 -25.38
CA ALA A 10 -0.17 39.89 -23.93
C ALA A 10 0.85 39.06 -23.15
N ILE A 11 1.13 37.82 -23.59
CA ILE A 11 2.17 36.96 -23.01
C ILE A 11 3.57 37.51 -23.29
N ALA A 12 3.82 38.01 -24.50
CA ALA A 12 5.10 38.65 -24.84
C ALA A 12 5.34 39.94 -24.02
N THR A 13 4.30 40.75 -23.81
CA THR A 13 4.43 41.96 -22.97
C THR A 13 4.61 41.62 -21.48
N ALA A 14 4.03 40.53 -20.99
CA ALA A 14 4.25 40.06 -19.62
C ALA A 14 5.68 39.53 -19.42
N SER A 15 6.24 38.85 -20.43
CA SER A 15 7.62 38.35 -20.41
C SER A 15 8.66 39.48 -20.39
N ASP A 16 8.46 40.55 -21.17
CA ASP A 16 9.37 41.71 -21.20
C ASP A 16 9.35 42.54 -19.90
N VAL A 17 8.24 42.49 -19.15
CA VAL A 17 8.10 43.22 -17.88
C VAL A 17 8.77 42.46 -16.72
N ILE A 18 8.89 41.14 -16.79
CA ILE A 18 9.55 40.31 -15.78
C ILE A 18 11.08 40.46 -15.87
N THR A 19 11.64 40.55 -17.08
CA THR A 19 13.07 40.78 -17.32
C THR A 19 13.56 42.16 -16.89
N ALA A 20 12.68 43.17 -16.83
CA ALA A 20 13.05 44.50 -16.35
C ALA A 20 13.25 44.54 -14.82
N THR A 21 12.61 43.65 -14.05
CA THR A 21 12.71 43.61 -12.58
C THR A 21 13.94 42.88 -12.03
N THR A 22 14.65 42.10 -12.84
CA THR A 22 15.85 41.38 -12.40
C THR A 22 17.15 42.16 -12.59
N LEU A 23 17.10 43.38 -13.14
CA LEU A 23 18.30 44.15 -13.47
C LEU A 23 18.48 45.51 -12.78
N ASP A 24 17.59 45.93 -11.86
CA ASP A 24 17.75 47.23 -11.21
C ASP A 24 18.08 47.15 -9.72
N LYS A 25 19.32 47.54 -9.38
CA LYS A 25 19.94 47.43 -8.04
C LYS A 25 19.53 48.54 -7.05
N GLY A 26 18.45 49.27 -7.30
CA GLY A 26 18.15 50.53 -6.60
C GLY A 26 17.04 50.54 -5.53
N PHE A 27 16.16 49.53 -5.46
CA PHE A 27 14.96 49.63 -4.60
C PHE A 27 15.15 49.04 -3.20
N SER A 28 14.63 49.74 -2.17
CA SER A 28 14.53 49.19 -0.81
C SER A 28 13.47 48.06 -0.73
N ASN A 29 13.57 47.19 0.27
CA ASN A 29 12.67 46.04 0.41
C ASN A 29 11.20 46.46 0.58
N ASP A 30 10.93 47.60 1.23
CA ASP A 30 9.57 48.12 1.41
C ASP A 30 8.97 48.60 0.08
N GLN A 31 9.78 49.26 -0.77
CA GLN A 31 9.35 49.69 -2.10
C GLN A 31 9.07 48.50 -3.04
N LYS A 32 9.79 47.38 -2.85
CA LYS A 32 9.51 46.14 -3.60
C LYS A 32 8.22 45.47 -3.12
N LEU A 33 7.93 45.53 -1.83
CA LEU A 33 6.70 44.99 -1.25
C LEU A 33 5.47 45.81 -1.69
N ASP A 34 5.54 47.13 -1.64
CA ASP A 34 4.46 48.01 -2.10
C ASP A 34 4.19 47.83 -3.60
N LEU A 35 5.25 47.68 -4.41
CA LEU A 35 5.12 47.42 -5.84
C LEU A 35 4.52 46.03 -6.13
N LEU A 36 4.80 45.03 -5.29
CA LEU A 36 4.20 43.70 -5.40
C LEU A 36 2.72 43.73 -5.01
N LEU A 37 2.37 44.42 -3.94
CA LEU A 37 0.98 44.57 -3.48
C LEU A 37 0.12 45.35 -4.48
N GLU A 38 0.64 46.44 -5.05
CA GLU A 38 -0.06 47.19 -6.09
C GLU A 38 -0.30 46.32 -7.33
N ARG A 39 0.68 45.50 -7.72
CA ARG A 39 0.57 44.60 -8.88
C ARG A 39 -0.38 43.43 -8.66
N LEU A 40 -0.41 42.86 -7.45
CA LEU A 40 -1.40 41.84 -7.06
C LEU A 40 -2.82 42.40 -7.15
N SER A 41 -3.05 43.63 -6.66
CA SER A 41 -4.38 44.24 -6.75
C SER A 41 -4.85 44.46 -8.20
N ARG A 42 -3.94 44.87 -9.10
CA ARG A 42 -4.26 45.02 -10.54
C ARG A 42 -4.48 43.69 -11.24
N PHE A 43 -3.88 42.61 -10.74
CA PHE A 43 -4.08 41.27 -11.27
C PHE A 43 -5.45 40.72 -10.83
N GLU A 44 -5.83 40.92 -9.57
CA GLU A 44 -7.16 40.58 -9.06
C GLU A 44 -8.25 41.33 -9.82
N GLU A 45 -8.11 42.64 -10.03
CA GLU A 45 -9.06 43.46 -10.82
C GLU A 45 -9.23 42.93 -12.25
N ARG A 46 -8.15 42.42 -12.86
CA ARG A 46 -8.20 41.81 -14.21
C ARG A 46 -8.86 40.43 -14.22
N ILE A 47 -8.71 39.63 -13.16
CA ILE A 47 -9.45 38.36 -13.03
C ILE A 47 -10.95 38.64 -12.89
N THR A 48 -11.33 39.64 -12.10
CA THR A 48 -12.76 40.00 -11.95
C THR A 48 -13.37 40.49 -13.27
N LEU A 49 -12.59 41.19 -14.10
CA LEU A 49 -13.00 41.58 -15.45
C LEU A 49 -13.15 40.39 -16.42
N LEU A 50 -12.35 39.34 -16.26
CA LEU A 50 -12.45 38.13 -17.07
C LEU A 50 -13.63 37.24 -16.63
N GLU A 51 -13.90 37.16 -15.33
CA GLU A 51 -15.05 36.44 -14.78
C GLU A 51 -16.38 37.10 -15.18
N THR A 52 -16.45 38.43 -15.15
CA THR A 52 -17.62 39.19 -15.62
C THR A 52 -17.84 39.08 -17.14
N TRP A 53 -16.76 38.87 -17.91
CA TRP A 53 -16.87 38.59 -19.35
C TRP A 53 -17.34 37.16 -19.64
N SER A 54 -16.91 36.17 -18.84
CA SER A 54 -17.35 34.78 -18.97
C SER A 54 -18.84 34.62 -18.67
N SER A 55 -19.37 35.37 -17.70
CA SER A 55 -20.80 35.34 -17.36
C SER A 55 -21.73 35.97 -18.41
N ASN A 56 -21.20 36.74 -19.36
CA ASN A 56 -21.99 37.38 -20.42
C ASN A 56 -22.08 36.55 -21.72
N THR A 57 -21.38 35.41 -21.80
CA THR A 57 -21.39 34.54 -22.99
C THR A 57 -22.30 33.31 -22.90
N ASP A 58 -22.83 32.98 -21.71
CA ASP A 58 -23.69 31.79 -21.50
C ASP A 58 -25.19 32.09 -21.65
N GLY A 59 -25.54 32.72 -22.77
CA GLY A 59 -26.89 33.17 -23.06
C GLY A 59 -27.40 32.78 -24.44
N GLN A 60 -27.20 31.54 -24.92
CA GLN A 60 -28.04 30.95 -25.98
C GLN A 60 -27.79 29.45 -26.22
N THR A 61 -28.90 28.71 -26.40
CA THR A 61 -29.06 27.30 -26.84
C THR A 61 -29.05 26.20 -25.77
N ALA A 62 -30.20 26.02 -25.12
CA ALA A 62 -30.59 24.76 -24.49
C ALA A 62 -31.09 23.76 -25.54
N GLY A 63 -30.32 22.69 -25.79
CA GLY A 63 -30.69 21.56 -26.65
C GLY A 63 -30.58 20.24 -25.87
N SER A 64 -31.72 19.62 -25.61
CA SER A 64 -31.89 18.34 -24.91
C SER A 64 -31.23 17.18 -25.67
N TRP A 65 -30.22 16.54 -25.08
CA TRP A 65 -29.66 15.28 -25.58
C TRP A 65 -30.30 14.08 -24.87
N ARG A 66 -31.09 13.29 -25.62
CA ARG A 66 -31.51 11.93 -25.24
C ARG A 66 -30.45 10.93 -25.70
N TYR A 67 -30.11 9.98 -24.85
CA TYR A 67 -29.34 8.78 -25.22
C TYR A 67 -30.20 7.81 -26.05
N PRO A 68 -29.62 7.09 -27.04
CA PRO A 68 -30.31 6.00 -27.73
C PRO A 68 -30.21 4.68 -26.96
N ASP A 69 -31.33 3.94 -26.95
CA ASP A 69 -31.47 2.59 -26.38
C ASP A 69 -30.60 1.54 -27.11
N PRO A 70 -30.21 0.43 -26.44
CA PRO A 70 -29.44 -0.65 -27.04
C PRO A 70 -30.35 -1.56 -27.90
N PRO A 71 -29.87 -2.08 -29.06
CA PRO A 71 -30.67 -2.98 -29.87
C PRO A 71 -30.68 -4.40 -29.28
N GLY A 72 -31.89 -4.96 -29.24
CA GLY A 72 -32.20 -6.25 -28.67
C GLY A 72 -31.87 -7.47 -29.52
N ALA A 73 -32.12 -8.61 -28.89
CA ALA A 73 -31.88 -9.98 -29.29
C ALA A 73 -32.37 -10.39 -30.69
N GLY A 74 -31.54 -11.16 -31.38
CA GLY A 74 -31.90 -12.02 -32.51
C GLY A 74 -31.20 -13.37 -32.42
N ARG A 75 -32.00 -14.45 -32.38
CA ARG A 75 -31.57 -15.86 -32.51
C ARG A 75 -30.96 -16.11 -33.89
N ILE A 76 -30.00 -17.04 -33.99
CA ILE A 76 -29.93 -18.15 -34.98
C ILE A 76 -28.90 -19.21 -34.49
N SER A 77 -29.20 -20.46 -34.85
CA SER A 77 -28.62 -21.78 -34.49
C SER A 77 -27.31 -22.14 -35.25
N PRO A 78 -26.72 -23.34 -35.03
CA PRO A 78 -25.28 -23.64 -35.19
C PRO A 78 -24.90 -24.23 -36.56
N GLU A 79 -23.59 -24.50 -36.70
CA GLU A 79 -22.84 -25.21 -37.75
C GLU A 79 -21.95 -24.29 -38.59
N THR A 80 -20.62 -24.34 -38.37
CA THR A 80 -19.66 -24.87 -39.34
C THR A 80 -18.31 -25.10 -38.64
N GLN A 81 -17.76 -26.28 -38.90
CA GLN A 81 -16.53 -26.85 -38.38
C GLN A 81 -15.25 -26.21 -38.96
N ASN A 82 -14.17 -26.34 -38.18
CA ASN A 82 -12.76 -26.61 -38.56
C ASN A 82 -12.06 -25.71 -39.60
N VAL A 83 -10.88 -25.19 -39.24
CA VAL A 83 -9.55 -25.71 -39.66
C VAL A 83 -8.41 -24.69 -39.36
N LEU A 84 -7.42 -25.16 -38.56
CA LEU A 84 -5.96 -24.83 -38.47
C LEU A 84 -5.52 -23.42 -37.98
N THR A 85 -4.44 -23.22 -37.21
CA THR A 85 -3.15 -23.95 -37.05
C THR A 85 -2.44 -23.53 -35.74
N GLN A 86 -2.00 -24.48 -34.90
CA GLN A 86 -0.60 -24.83 -34.57
C GLN A 86 0.27 -23.81 -33.79
N ILE A 87 0.59 -24.16 -32.53
CA ILE A 87 1.77 -23.69 -31.76
C ILE A 87 2.47 -24.95 -31.21
N PRO A 88 3.80 -25.09 -31.31
CA PRO A 88 4.51 -26.33 -31.00
C PRO A 88 4.77 -26.52 -29.49
N PRO A 89 4.94 -27.77 -29.01
CA PRO A 89 5.24 -28.07 -27.62
C PRO A 89 6.74 -27.93 -27.32
N TYR A 90 7.08 -27.27 -26.22
CA TYR A 90 8.43 -27.31 -25.64
C TYR A 90 8.56 -28.55 -24.74
N GLN A 91 9.60 -29.34 -25.00
CA GLN A 91 10.01 -30.51 -24.23
C GLN A 91 10.80 -30.08 -22.98
N LEU A 92 10.42 -30.64 -21.82
CA LEU A 92 11.19 -30.62 -20.58
C LEU A 92 12.08 -31.87 -20.56
N GLU A 93 13.39 -31.68 -20.61
CA GLU A 93 14.35 -32.71 -20.24
C GLU A 93 14.51 -32.71 -18.72
N ALA A 94 14.32 -33.90 -18.15
CA ALA A 94 14.68 -34.25 -16.79
C ALA A 94 16.01 -35.00 -16.84
N ASP A 95 16.97 -34.57 -16.01
CA ASP A 95 17.91 -35.39 -15.23
C ASP A 95 19.16 -34.55 -14.94
N ASP A 96 19.40 -34.19 -13.67
CA ASP A 96 20.50 -34.81 -12.94
C ASP A 96 20.42 -34.59 -11.42
N LEU A 97 20.88 -35.62 -10.72
CA LEU A 97 20.77 -35.91 -9.29
C LEU A 97 21.91 -35.34 -8.45
N GLN A 98 21.60 -35.09 -7.17
CA GLN A 98 22.41 -35.36 -5.96
C GLN A 98 23.87 -34.86 -5.86
N GLN A 99 24.11 -34.00 -4.85
CA GLN A 99 25.21 -34.03 -3.86
C GLN A 99 25.12 -32.73 -3.04
N GLY A 100 25.29 -32.65 -1.72
CA GLY A 100 25.60 -33.58 -0.66
C GLY A 100 25.59 -32.77 0.66
N MET A 101 25.10 -33.38 1.75
CA MET A 101 25.19 -32.82 3.10
C MET A 101 26.65 -32.70 3.55
N THR A 102 26.99 -31.62 4.25
CA THR A 102 27.95 -31.70 5.35
C THR A 102 27.64 -30.67 6.44
N ILE A 103 27.47 -31.21 7.64
CA ILE A 103 27.21 -30.54 8.91
C ILE A 103 28.51 -29.89 9.40
N SER A 104 28.42 -28.68 9.96
CA SER A 104 29.41 -28.21 10.94
C SER A 104 28.72 -27.49 12.08
N ARG A 105 28.69 -28.20 13.22
CA ARG A 105 28.41 -27.68 14.57
C ARG A 105 29.51 -26.71 14.97
N SER A 106 29.12 -25.57 15.54
CA SER A 106 29.97 -24.80 16.45
C SER A 106 29.13 -24.36 17.65
N HIS A 107 29.67 -24.61 18.84
CA HIS A 107 29.11 -24.28 20.14
C HIS A 107 29.62 -22.92 20.63
N ASN A 108 28.85 -22.35 21.57
CA ASN A 108 29.16 -21.28 22.52
C ASN A 108 28.91 -19.84 22.05
N ALA A 109 27.88 -19.22 22.65
CA ALA A 109 28.07 -18.04 23.50
C ALA A 109 26.79 -17.72 24.30
N THR A 110 26.88 -17.97 25.59
CA THR A 110 25.95 -17.54 26.64
C THR A 110 26.12 -16.04 26.86
N ALA A 111 25.04 -15.25 26.80
CA ALA A 111 25.06 -13.88 27.31
C ALA A 111 23.73 -13.56 28.00
N HIS A 112 23.81 -13.44 29.32
CA HIS A 112 22.75 -13.04 30.23
C HIS A 112 22.27 -11.60 29.95
N TYR A 113 20.96 -11.42 29.75
CA TYR A 113 20.31 -10.12 29.87
C TYR A 113 19.87 -9.91 31.33
N SER A 114 20.48 -8.92 32.01
CA SER A 114 19.98 -8.43 33.30
C SER A 114 19.21 -7.14 33.08
N LYS A 115 17.92 -7.21 33.39
CA LYS A 115 16.92 -6.15 33.36
C LYS A 115 17.17 -5.19 34.54
N ARG A 116 17.28 -3.89 34.29
CA ARG A 116 17.09 -2.87 35.34
C ARG A 116 16.04 -1.86 34.91
N VAL A 117 14.91 -1.95 35.60
CA VAL A 117 13.89 -0.91 35.72
C VAL A 117 14.39 0.08 36.77
N SER A 118 14.37 1.37 36.48
CA SER A 118 14.35 2.41 37.52
C SER A 118 13.72 3.70 37.05
N HIS A 119 12.61 4.02 37.71
CA HIS A 119 12.06 5.32 38.13
C HIS A 119 12.08 6.55 37.21
N PHE A 120 10.85 6.98 36.91
CA PHE A 120 10.45 8.37 36.65
C PHE A 120 10.94 9.32 37.76
N GLY A 121 11.53 10.43 37.34
CA GLY A 121 11.79 11.61 38.18
C GLY A 121 11.98 12.84 37.29
N ASP A 122 11.17 13.87 37.56
CA ASP A 122 11.15 15.18 36.91
C ASP A 122 12.54 15.83 36.75
N LYS A 123 12.80 16.46 35.58
CA LYS A 123 13.25 17.87 35.49
C LYS A 123 13.54 18.37 34.06
N ALA A 124 13.02 19.59 33.84
CA ALA A 124 13.60 20.75 33.16
C ALA A 124 13.73 20.77 31.62
N GLU A 125 13.02 21.73 31.03
CA GLU A 125 13.26 22.35 29.73
C GLU A 125 14.71 22.86 29.63
N GLY A 126 15.42 22.41 28.59
CA GLY A 126 16.75 22.90 28.21
C GLY A 126 17.49 21.88 27.34
N ASP A 127 17.68 22.21 26.06
CA ASP A 127 18.50 21.50 25.06
C ASP A 127 18.07 20.06 24.66
N ILE A 128 17.06 19.98 23.80
CA ILE A 128 16.73 18.80 22.99
C ILE A 128 17.29 19.04 21.59
N LEU A 129 18.58 18.84 21.33
CA LEU A 129 19.08 18.81 19.94
C LEU A 129 20.35 17.96 19.69
N THR A 130 20.88 17.18 20.65
CA THR A 130 22.13 16.41 20.40
C THR A 130 22.20 14.99 20.97
N VAL A 131 21.08 14.35 21.31
CA VAL A 131 21.11 12.96 21.87
C VAL A 131 21.14 11.86 20.77
N PHE A 132 21.09 12.21 19.49
CA PHE A 132 20.76 11.24 18.43
C PHE A 132 21.93 10.68 17.60
N ASP A 133 23.19 10.99 17.92
CA ASP A 133 24.33 10.55 17.08
C ASP A 133 25.00 9.24 17.54
N ASP A 134 24.68 8.74 18.74
CA ASP A 134 25.32 7.56 19.35
C ASP A 134 24.37 6.35 19.46
N ASP A 135 23.47 6.12 18.49
CA ASP A 135 22.73 4.85 18.45
C ASP A 135 23.65 3.74 17.91
N PRO A 136 24.17 2.81 18.75
CA PRO A 136 25.00 1.71 18.28
C PRO A 136 24.27 0.82 17.27
N LYS A 137 22.93 0.89 17.21
CA LYS A 137 22.15 0.19 16.19
C LYS A 137 22.32 0.84 14.82
N ARG A 138 22.55 2.15 14.71
CA ARG A 138 22.76 2.85 13.42
C ARG A 138 23.91 2.22 12.65
N ALA A 139 25.05 2.00 13.31
CA ALA A 139 26.23 1.34 12.72
C ALA A 139 25.92 -0.07 12.16
N ARG A 140 24.94 -0.78 12.73
CA ARG A 140 24.53 -2.12 12.28
C ARG A 140 23.81 -2.11 10.92
N TYR A 141 23.20 -0.98 10.53
CA TYR A 141 22.33 -0.86 9.35
C TYR A 141 22.98 -0.14 8.17
N VAL A 142 23.97 0.73 8.40
CA VAL A 142 24.55 1.64 7.38
C VAL A 142 25.05 0.90 6.14
N GLU A 143 25.75 -0.22 6.34
CA GLU A 143 26.45 -0.94 5.26
C GLU A 143 25.62 -2.03 4.58
N LYS A 144 24.36 -2.22 4.99
CA LYS A 144 23.55 -3.38 4.60
C LYS A 144 22.36 -3.01 3.73
N THR A 145 21.92 -3.92 2.88
CA THR A 145 20.61 -3.80 2.23
C THR A 145 19.48 -4.07 3.23
N PRO A 146 18.29 -3.48 3.05
CA PRO A 146 17.14 -3.81 3.90
C PRO A 146 16.83 -5.31 3.97
N LEU A 147 17.03 -6.06 2.88
CA LEU A 147 16.86 -7.51 2.88
C LEU A 147 17.96 -8.22 3.68
N GLU A 148 19.22 -7.86 3.53
CA GLU A 148 20.31 -8.40 4.36
C GLU A 148 20.06 -8.16 5.85
N CYS A 149 19.50 -7.00 6.20
CA CYS A 149 19.10 -6.69 7.57
C CYS A 149 18.04 -7.68 8.12
N GLU A 150 17.06 -8.08 7.30
CA GLU A 150 16.05 -9.06 7.69
C GLU A 150 16.59 -10.51 7.68
N GLU A 151 17.47 -10.86 6.75
CA GLU A 151 18.10 -12.19 6.69
C GLU A 151 19.03 -12.46 7.88
N LEU A 152 19.73 -11.42 8.36
CA LEU A 152 20.58 -11.49 9.54
C LEU A 152 19.81 -11.39 10.86
N ARG A 153 18.48 -11.23 10.80
CA ARG A 153 17.63 -11.16 11.97
C ARG A 153 17.66 -12.50 12.71
N SER A 154 17.70 -12.43 14.04
CA SER A 154 17.64 -13.64 14.87
C SER A 154 16.39 -14.47 14.55
N PRO A 155 16.51 -15.81 14.47
CA PRO A 155 15.37 -16.69 14.25
C PRO A 155 14.23 -16.43 15.25
N ILE A 156 13.02 -16.84 14.88
CA ILE A 156 11.88 -16.81 15.79
C ILE A 156 12.20 -17.72 16.98
N LEU A 157 12.11 -17.18 18.20
CA LEU A 157 12.38 -17.91 19.44
C LEU A 157 11.43 -19.10 19.56
N ASP A 158 11.94 -20.31 19.79
CA ASP A 158 11.12 -21.46 20.16
C ASP A 158 10.69 -21.31 21.62
N ILE A 159 9.41 -20.97 21.83
CA ILE A 159 8.86 -20.71 23.16
C ILE A 159 7.93 -21.82 23.64
N LEU A 160 7.82 -22.93 22.90
CA LEU A 160 6.91 -24.02 23.26
C LEU A 160 7.33 -24.75 24.55
N SER A 161 8.60 -24.66 24.95
CA SER A 161 9.09 -25.15 26.24
C SER A 161 8.75 -24.22 27.41
N GLU A 162 8.52 -22.94 27.13
CA GLU A 162 8.34 -21.88 28.15
C GLU A 162 6.87 -21.47 28.30
N THR A 163 6.11 -21.49 27.21
CA THR A 163 4.72 -21.03 27.15
C THR A 163 3.83 -22.12 26.57
N GLU A 164 2.86 -22.58 27.37
CA GLU A 164 1.89 -23.57 26.91
C GLU A 164 0.93 -22.93 25.88
N PRO A 165 0.72 -23.55 24.71
CA PRO A 165 -0.32 -23.14 23.76
C PRO A 165 -1.72 -23.21 24.38
N THR A 166 -2.66 -22.46 23.80
CA THR A 166 -4.04 -22.38 24.28
C THR A 166 -4.70 -23.75 24.32
N LYS A 167 -5.44 -24.02 25.39
CA LYS A 167 -6.19 -25.26 25.57
C LYS A 167 -7.51 -25.16 24.83
N VAL A 168 -8.06 -26.32 24.45
CA VAL A 168 -9.33 -26.43 23.71
C VAL A 168 -10.48 -25.73 24.47
N SER A 169 -10.47 -25.79 25.81
CA SER A 169 -11.47 -25.13 26.67
C SER A 169 -11.50 -23.61 26.50
N ASP A 170 -10.38 -23.02 26.12
CA ASP A 170 -10.16 -21.57 26.16
C ASP A 170 -10.19 -20.94 24.76
N VAL A 171 -10.49 -21.74 23.71
CA VAL A 171 -10.48 -21.30 22.32
C VAL A 171 -11.59 -20.29 22.01
N VAL A 172 -12.78 -20.47 22.60
CA VAL A 172 -14.00 -19.74 22.20
C VAL A 172 -13.86 -18.22 22.28
N PRO A 173 -13.32 -17.62 23.38
CA PRO A 173 -13.17 -16.17 23.45
C PRO A 173 -12.23 -15.59 22.38
N PHE A 174 -11.23 -16.34 21.92
CA PHE A 174 -10.34 -15.89 20.83
C PHE A 174 -11.00 -16.03 19.45
N VAL A 175 -11.90 -16.99 19.29
CA VAL A 175 -12.69 -17.15 18.06
C VAL A 175 -13.66 -15.99 17.90
N GLU A 176 -14.37 -15.62 18.97
CA GLU A 176 -15.27 -14.46 18.98
C GLU A 176 -14.48 -13.18 18.68
N ASP A 177 -13.37 -12.96 19.37
CA ASP A 177 -12.49 -11.81 19.14
C ASP A 177 -11.93 -11.73 17.71
N PHE A 178 -11.59 -12.88 17.10
CA PHE A 178 -11.16 -12.95 15.70
C PHE A 178 -12.28 -12.55 14.74
N LEU A 179 -13.50 -13.05 14.96
CA LEU A 179 -14.66 -12.75 14.12
C LEU A 179 -15.10 -11.30 14.25
N ASP A 180 -14.94 -10.70 15.42
CA ASP A 180 -15.37 -9.32 15.69
C ASP A 180 -14.36 -8.27 15.19
N HIS A 181 -13.06 -8.59 15.14
CA HIS A 181 -12.03 -7.58 14.86
C HIS A 181 -11.16 -7.87 13.63
N LEU A 182 -10.76 -9.12 13.42
CA LEU A 182 -9.80 -9.46 12.36
C LEU A 182 -10.48 -9.89 11.06
N PHE A 183 -11.65 -10.53 11.17
CA PHE A 183 -12.45 -10.88 9.99
C PHE A 183 -12.80 -9.65 9.16
N ASP A 184 -13.05 -8.52 9.82
CA ASP A 184 -13.30 -7.25 9.15
C ASP A 184 -12.09 -6.79 8.32
N LEU A 185 -10.88 -6.88 8.88
CA LEU A 185 -9.63 -6.49 8.20
C LEU A 185 -9.28 -7.43 7.04
N TYR A 186 -9.52 -8.73 7.20
CA TYR A 186 -9.24 -9.74 6.19
C TYR A 186 -10.37 -10.78 6.17
N PRO A 187 -11.25 -10.77 5.14
CA PRO A 187 -12.38 -11.71 5.05
C PRO A 187 -11.92 -13.10 4.57
N ILE A 188 -11.05 -13.74 5.35
CA ILE A 188 -10.32 -14.96 4.97
C ILE A 188 -11.26 -16.17 4.86
N THR A 189 -12.23 -16.27 5.77
CA THR A 189 -13.06 -17.47 5.92
C THR A 189 -14.44 -17.09 6.43
N CYS A 190 -15.42 -17.97 6.29
CA CYS A 190 -16.79 -17.71 6.75
C CYS A 190 -17.03 -18.18 8.18
N SER A 191 -17.92 -17.48 8.90
CA SER A 191 -18.31 -17.84 10.27
C SER A 191 -18.73 -19.30 10.38
N ASP A 192 -19.54 -19.81 9.44
CA ASP A 192 -19.93 -21.23 9.37
C ASP A 192 -18.74 -22.19 9.29
N THR A 193 -17.70 -21.82 8.54
CA THR A 193 -16.47 -22.62 8.45
C THR A 193 -15.69 -22.57 9.75
N VAL A 194 -15.61 -21.40 10.39
CA VAL A 194 -14.98 -21.25 11.70
C VAL A 194 -15.68 -22.11 12.74
N GLN A 195 -17.00 -22.03 12.85
CA GLN A 195 -17.80 -22.81 13.79
C GLN A 195 -17.59 -24.31 13.58
N ARG A 196 -17.64 -24.79 12.33
CA ARG A 196 -17.40 -26.19 11.99
C ARG A 196 -16.01 -26.67 12.42
N MET A 197 -14.96 -25.89 12.15
CA MET A 197 -13.59 -26.27 12.53
C MET A 197 -13.41 -26.26 14.06
N VAL A 198 -14.02 -25.30 14.75
CA VAL A 198 -14.02 -25.23 16.21
C VAL A 198 -14.77 -26.39 16.85
N GLU A 199 -15.91 -26.81 16.29
CA GLU A 199 -16.67 -27.98 16.74
C GLU A 199 -15.83 -29.25 16.64
N ILE A 200 -15.16 -29.49 15.51
CA ILE A 200 -14.26 -30.64 15.33
C ILE A 200 -13.15 -30.64 16.39
N VAL A 201 -12.52 -29.49 16.65
CA VAL A 201 -11.44 -29.39 17.66
C VAL A 201 -11.99 -29.54 19.09
N LYS A 202 -13.22 -29.08 19.36
CA LYS A 202 -13.88 -29.26 20.66
C LYS A 202 -14.19 -30.73 20.94
N THR A 203 -14.62 -31.50 19.94
CA THR A 203 -14.95 -32.92 20.12
C THR A 203 -13.71 -33.79 20.20
N ASP A 204 -12.73 -33.54 19.31
CA ASP A 204 -11.62 -34.47 19.08
C ASP A 204 -10.33 -34.03 19.78
N GLY A 205 -10.31 -32.81 20.31
CA GLY A 205 -9.09 -32.15 20.78
C GLY A 205 -8.20 -31.65 19.63
N PHE A 206 -7.07 -31.04 19.98
CA PHE A 206 -6.04 -30.70 18.99
C PHE A 206 -5.31 -31.96 18.50
N ARG A 207 -5.31 -32.15 17.18
CA ARG A 207 -4.65 -33.25 16.46
C ARG A 207 -3.68 -32.72 15.40
N ASP A 208 -2.96 -33.61 14.75
CA ASP A 208 -2.12 -33.30 13.58
C ASP A 208 -2.99 -33.22 12.30
N ASP A 209 -3.98 -32.31 12.30
CA ASP A 209 -4.93 -32.11 11.20
C ASP A 209 -5.12 -30.63 10.84
N ILE A 210 -5.77 -30.38 9.70
CA ILE A 210 -6.01 -29.03 9.18
C ILE A 210 -6.92 -28.20 10.11
N SER A 211 -7.91 -28.84 10.74
CA SER A 211 -8.84 -28.18 11.66
C SER A 211 -8.13 -27.62 12.88
N SER A 212 -7.19 -28.39 13.45
CA SER A 212 -6.37 -27.97 14.58
C SER A 212 -5.42 -26.84 14.21
N CYS A 213 -4.76 -26.94 13.05
CA CYS A 213 -3.93 -25.86 12.52
C CYS A 213 -4.73 -24.56 12.32
N PHE A 214 -5.90 -24.65 11.69
CA PHE A 214 -6.80 -23.54 11.45
C PHE A 214 -7.23 -22.85 12.74
N VAL A 215 -7.70 -23.60 13.75
CA VAL A 215 -8.15 -23.05 15.03
C VAL A 215 -6.99 -22.41 15.81
N LEU A 216 -5.80 -23.04 15.83
CA LEU A 216 -4.63 -22.45 16.47
C LEU A 216 -4.19 -21.14 15.80
N LEU A 217 -4.29 -21.05 14.46
CA LEU A 217 -4.00 -19.81 13.74
C LEU A 217 -5.03 -18.70 14.02
N ILE A 218 -6.32 -19.04 14.19
CA ILE A 218 -7.32 -18.07 14.67
C ILE A 218 -6.90 -17.50 16.02
N VAL A 219 -6.53 -18.37 16.97
CA VAL A 219 -6.11 -17.96 18.31
C VAL A 219 -4.84 -17.12 18.27
N ALA A 220 -3.84 -17.53 17.48
CA ALA A 220 -2.59 -16.81 17.32
C ALA A 220 -2.83 -15.40 16.77
N LEU A 221 -3.64 -15.29 15.72
CA LEU A 221 -3.98 -14.02 15.08
C LEU A 221 -4.81 -13.12 16.01
N SER A 222 -5.83 -13.65 16.69
CA SER A 222 -6.60 -12.90 17.69
C SER A 222 -5.67 -12.30 18.76
N LYS A 223 -4.75 -13.10 19.31
CA LYS A 223 -3.77 -12.61 20.29
C LYS A 223 -2.84 -11.54 19.72
N ALA A 224 -2.38 -11.70 18.48
CA ALA A 224 -1.43 -10.78 17.85
C ALA A 224 -2.05 -9.44 17.45
N TYR A 225 -3.33 -9.42 17.06
CA TYR A 225 -4.03 -8.22 16.59
C TYR A 225 -4.80 -7.47 17.69
N ARG A 226 -4.81 -7.98 18.92
CA ARG A 226 -5.34 -7.23 20.07
C ARG A 226 -4.61 -5.91 20.29
N SER A 227 -5.37 -4.91 20.74
CA SER A 227 -4.80 -3.61 21.13
C SER A 227 -3.73 -3.80 22.21
N ASN A 228 -2.58 -3.16 22.03
CA ASN A 228 -1.42 -3.26 22.93
C ASN A 228 -0.87 -4.68 23.14
N ALA A 229 -1.09 -5.58 22.19
CA ALA A 229 -0.51 -6.91 22.24
C ALA A 229 1.04 -6.84 22.26
N PRO A 230 1.70 -7.61 23.16
CA PRO A 230 3.16 -7.71 23.13
C PRO A 230 3.63 -8.32 21.81
N VAL A 231 4.88 -8.03 21.42
CA VAL A 231 5.44 -8.46 20.12
C VAL A 231 5.33 -9.97 19.90
N HIS A 232 5.37 -10.80 20.93
CA HIS A 232 5.28 -12.26 20.83
C HIS A 232 3.90 -12.85 21.17
N ALA A 233 2.85 -12.02 21.21
CA ALA A 233 1.50 -12.49 21.47
C ALA A 233 1.04 -13.53 20.43
N GLY A 234 0.52 -14.66 20.90
CA GLY A 234 0.07 -15.75 20.03
C GLY A 234 1.19 -16.61 19.42
N LEU A 235 2.46 -16.35 19.73
CA LEU A 235 3.58 -17.08 19.13
C LEU A 235 3.58 -18.57 19.46
N ALA A 236 3.22 -18.97 20.68
CA ALA A 236 3.15 -20.38 21.05
C ALA A 236 2.06 -21.14 20.27
N ASP A 237 0.90 -20.50 20.05
CA ASP A 237 -0.19 -21.06 19.24
C ASP A 237 0.22 -21.18 17.76
N PHE A 238 0.87 -20.14 17.23
CA PHE A 238 1.41 -20.13 15.87
C PHE A 238 2.49 -21.21 15.66
N GLN A 239 3.38 -21.41 16.63
CA GLN A 239 4.43 -22.44 16.54
C GLN A 239 3.82 -23.84 16.56
N ARG A 240 2.83 -24.09 17.42
CA ARG A 240 2.08 -25.35 17.41
C ARG A 240 1.37 -25.57 16.08
N ALA A 241 0.72 -24.54 15.53
CA ALA A 241 0.08 -24.60 14.23
C ALA A 241 1.09 -24.90 13.11
N SER A 242 2.25 -24.24 13.14
CA SER A 242 3.33 -24.44 12.16
C SER A 242 3.88 -25.86 12.20
N GLN A 243 4.04 -26.45 13.39
CA GLN A 243 4.44 -27.85 13.55
C GLN A 243 3.42 -28.80 12.92
N ILE A 244 2.12 -28.57 13.14
CA ILE A 244 1.05 -29.35 12.50
C ILE A 244 1.11 -29.17 10.98
N LEU A 245 1.15 -27.93 10.50
CA LEU A 245 1.18 -27.58 9.07
C LEU A 245 2.33 -28.27 8.34
N SER A 246 3.51 -28.34 8.95
CA SER A 246 4.68 -29.02 8.37
C SER A 246 4.52 -30.53 8.20
N ARG A 247 3.59 -31.16 8.93
CA ARG A 247 3.29 -32.60 8.87
C ARG A 247 2.12 -32.90 7.93
N LEU A 248 1.35 -31.90 7.53
CA LEU A 248 0.26 -32.09 6.58
C LEU A 248 0.86 -32.38 5.19
N SER A 249 0.44 -33.47 4.56
CA SER A 249 0.81 -33.76 3.17
C SER A 249 0.38 -32.58 2.26
N SER A 250 1.21 -32.24 1.25
CA SER A 250 1.06 -31.11 0.31
C SER A 250 -0.18 -31.20 -0.61
N GLN A 251 -1.36 -31.34 -0.02
CA GLN A 251 -2.63 -31.35 -0.73
C GLN A 251 -3.04 -29.90 -0.98
N SER A 252 -3.10 -29.48 -2.25
CA SER A 252 -3.67 -28.19 -2.65
C SER A 252 -5.20 -28.21 -2.45
N SER A 253 -5.63 -28.23 -1.19
CA SER A 253 -7.02 -28.03 -0.78
C SER A 253 -7.27 -26.55 -0.48
N LEU A 254 -8.55 -26.16 -0.43
CA LEU A 254 -8.94 -24.79 -0.10
C LEU A 254 -8.54 -24.46 1.35
N GLU A 255 -8.72 -25.40 2.26
CA GLU A 255 -8.37 -25.27 3.68
C GLU A 255 -6.86 -25.09 3.86
N TYR A 256 -6.04 -25.80 3.07
CA TYR A 256 -4.59 -25.62 3.06
C TYR A 256 -4.19 -24.21 2.62
N VAL A 257 -4.80 -23.68 1.57
CA VAL A 257 -4.58 -22.28 1.14
C VAL A 257 -4.95 -21.31 2.26
N ILE A 258 -6.10 -21.51 2.92
CA ILE A 258 -6.57 -20.64 4.00
C ILE A 258 -5.58 -20.62 5.18
N VAL A 259 -5.11 -21.78 5.65
CA VAL A 259 -4.15 -21.81 6.77
C VAL A 259 -2.78 -21.22 6.38
N GLN A 260 -2.37 -21.33 5.11
CA GLN A 260 -1.16 -20.67 4.62
C GLN A 260 -1.31 -19.15 4.63
N VAL A 261 -2.45 -18.62 4.15
CA VAL A 261 -2.75 -17.17 4.21
C VAL A 261 -2.78 -16.67 5.65
N MET A 262 -3.41 -17.40 6.58
CA MET A 262 -3.42 -17.05 8.00
C MET A 262 -2.03 -17.08 8.63
N SER A 263 -1.19 -18.04 8.23
CA SER A 263 0.19 -18.14 8.69
C SER A 263 1.01 -16.95 8.20
N ALA A 264 0.85 -16.57 6.92
CA ALA A 264 1.46 -15.38 6.36
C ALA A 264 1.03 -14.12 7.13
N LEU A 265 -0.27 -13.94 7.37
CA LEU A 265 -0.79 -12.80 8.13
C LEU A 265 -0.20 -12.67 9.53
N PHE A 266 0.02 -13.78 10.22
CA PHE A 266 0.69 -13.77 11.52
C PHE A 266 2.15 -13.30 11.38
N GLN A 267 2.88 -13.81 10.39
CA GLN A 267 4.27 -13.40 10.12
C GLN A 267 4.37 -11.93 9.71
N LEU A 268 3.40 -11.43 8.93
CA LEU A 268 3.30 -10.01 8.57
C LEU A 268 3.12 -9.14 9.81
N LYS A 269 2.21 -9.55 10.71
CA LYS A 269 1.97 -8.86 11.99
C LYS A 269 3.20 -8.84 12.89
N MET A 270 3.96 -9.93 12.88
CA MET A 270 5.26 -10.06 13.57
C MET A 270 6.40 -9.28 12.88
N GLY A 271 6.15 -8.70 11.70
CA GLY A 271 7.11 -8.00 10.87
C GLY A 271 8.22 -8.90 10.31
N ARG A 272 7.96 -10.20 10.13
CA ARG A 272 8.89 -11.22 9.62
C ARG A 272 8.80 -11.33 8.11
N LEU A 273 9.39 -10.37 7.40
CA LEU A 273 9.16 -10.16 5.96
C LEU A 273 9.56 -11.37 5.10
N VAL A 274 10.77 -11.94 5.29
CA VAL A 274 11.23 -13.07 4.47
C VAL A 274 10.32 -14.29 4.63
N ASN A 275 9.94 -14.62 5.87
CA ASN A 275 9.02 -15.72 6.15
C ASN A 275 7.64 -15.46 5.54
N PHE A 276 7.15 -14.22 5.64
CA PHE A 276 5.90 -13.79 5.01
C PHE A 276 5.94 -14.03 3.50
N CYS A 277 6.99 -13.56 2.80
CA CYS A 277 7.12 -13.72 1.35
C CYS A 277 7.09 -15.20 0.93
N ILE A 278 7.84 -16.06 1.63
CA ILE A 278 7.87 -17.51 1.35
C ILE A 278 6.49 -18.15 1.55
N THR A 279 5.80 -17.79 2.63
CA THR A 279 4.50 -18.35 3.00
C THR A 279 3.41 -17.87 2.05
N VAL A 280 3.42 -16.59 1.66
CA VAL A 280 2.50 -16.04 0.64
C VAL A 280 2.72 -16.72 -0.70
N HIS A 281 3.96 -16.88 -1.15
CA HIS A 281 4.24 -17.56 -2.41
C HIS A 281 3.72 -19.00 -2.41
N THR A 282 3.93 -19.73 -1.30
CA THR A 282 3.37 -21.07 -1.09
C THR A 282 1.83 -21.09 -1.18
N ALA A 283 1.16 -20.08 -0.59
CA ALA A 283 -0.29 -19.93 -0.68
C ALA A 283 -0.75 -19.65 -2.12
N CYS A 284 -0.03 -18.80 -2.85
CA CYS A 284 -0.34 -18.44 -4.23
C CYS A 284 -0.23 -19.65 -5.17
N ASP A 285 0.84 -20.44 -5.05
CA ASP A 285 1.05 -21.64 -5.86
C ASP A 285 0.03 -22.74 -5.55
N ALA A 286 -0.28 -22.95 -4.28
CA ALA A 286 -1.32 -23.89 -3.86
C ALA A 286 -2.69 -23.48 -4.41
N LEU A 287 -3.01 -22.18 -4.40
CA LEU A 287 -4.26 -21.65 -4.94
C LEU A 287 -4.33 -21.75 -6.47
N SER A 288 -3.25 -21.40 -7.18
CA SER A 288 -3.19 -21.55 -8.64
C SER A 288 -3.37 -23.01 -9.04
N THR A 289 -2.69 -23.92 -8.36
CA THR A 289 -2.81 -25.37 -8.56
C THR A 289 -4.25 -25.86 -8.31
N LEU A 290 -4.88 -25.41 -7.22
CA LEU A 290 -6.27 -25.69 -6.90
C LEU A 290 -7.23 -25.26 -8.03
N ILE A 291 -7.13 -24.00 -8.48
CA ILE A 291 -8.00 -23.43 -9.52
C ILE A 291 -7.78 -24.16 -10.86
N ARG A 292 -6.52 -24.38 -11.25
CA ARG A 292 -6.18 -25.08 -12.49
C ARG A 292 -6.68 -26.51 -12.50
N ARG A 293 -6.50 -27.24 -11.39
CA ARG A 293 -7.02 -28.60 -11.21
C ARG A 293 -8.54 -28.61 -11.36
N ASP A 294 -9.25 -27.74 -10.65
CA ASP A 294 -10.71 -27.71 -10.69
C ASP A 294 -11.23 -27.39 -12.10
N ARG A 295 -10.54 -26.50 -12.85
CA ARG A 295 -10.84 -26.22 -14.26
C ARG A 295 -10.60 -27.44 -15.14
N SER A 296 -9.48 -28.15 -14.98
CA SER A 296 -9.13 -29.31 -15.81
C SER A 296 -10.05 -30.51 -15.55
N THR A 297 -10.43 -30.74 -14.30
CA THR A 297 -11.32 -31.85 -13.90
C THR A 297 -12.80 -31.48 -13.97
N LYS A 298 -13.14 -30.22 -14.31
CA LYS A 298 -14.51 -29.69 -14.28
C LYS A 298 -15.19 -29.89 -12.92
N THR A 299 -14.43 -29.77 -11.84
CA THR A 299 -14.95 -29.93 -10.48
C THR A 299 -15.93 -28.81 -10.17
N ILE A 300 -17.19 -29.17 -9.86
CA ILE A 300 -18.21 -28.22 -9.44
C ILE A 300 -18.18 -28.14 -7.92
N ARG A 301 -17.71 -27.00 -7.40
CA ARG A 301 -17.75 -26.70 -5.96
C ARG A 301 -19.06 -26.08 -5.54
N ASN A 302 -19.41 -26.21 -4.27
CA ASN A 302 -20.54 -25.49 -3.69
C ASN A 302 -20.31 -23.96 -3.71
N GLN A 303 -21.35 -23.16 -3.50
CA GLN A 303 -21.25 -21.69 -3.57
C GLN A 303 -20.30 -21.10 -2.53
N LEU A 304 -20.26 -21.66 -1.32
CA LEU A 304 -19.41 -21.20 -0.21
C LEU A 304 -17.92 -21.32 -0.57
N ASP A 305 -17.53 -22.46 -1.13
CA ASP A 305 -16.17 -22.73 -1.57
C ASP A 305 -15.79 -21.85 -2.77
N GLN A 306 -16.72 -21.66 -3.73
CA GLN A 306 -16.48 -20.76 -4.86
C GLN A 306 -16.22 -19.32 -4.39
N ASN A 307 -17.03 -18.82 -3.44
CA ASN A 307 -16.83 -17.49 -2.87
C ASN A 307 -15.52 -17.41 -2.08
N SER A 308 -15.15 -18.47 -1.34
CA SER A 308 -13.91 -18.56 -0.60
C SER A 308 -12.68 -18.56 -1.52
N ILE A 309 -12.70 -19.31 -2.62
CA ILE A 309 -11.65 -19.30 -3.64
C ILE A 309 -11.48 -17.89 -4.23
N ARG A 310 -12.58 -17.18 -4.53
CA ARG A 310 -12.50 -15.79 -5.02
C ARG A 310 -11.86 -14.86 -3.98
N ARG A 311 -12.24 -14.96 -2.71
CA ARG A 311 -11.62 -14.16 -1.64
C ARG A 311 -10.13 -14.47 -1.47
N MET A 312 -9.77 -15.75 -1.44
CA MET A 312 -8.37 -16.19 -1.37
C MET A 312 -7.57 -15.71 -2.57
N TYR A 313 -8.16 -15.72 -3.77
CA TYR A 313 -7.51 -15.17 -4.96
C TYR A 313 -7.14 -13.71 -4.77
N TRP A 314 -8.12 -12.86 -4.44
CA TRP A 314 -7.87 -11.43 -4.28
C TRP A 314 -6.93 -11.13 -3.10
N ILE A 315 -7.01 -11.87 -2.00
CA ILE A 315 -6.07 -11.69 -0.87
C ILE A 315 -4.64 -12.08 -1.27
N CYS A 316 -4.44 -13.27 -1.83
CA CYS A 316 -3.12 -13.75 -2.27
C CYS A 316 -2.52 -12.84 -3.36
N TYR A 317 -3.31 -12.49 -4.38
CA TYR A 317 -2.89 -11.62 -5.47
C TYR A 317 -2.42 -10.25 -4.94
N ASN A 318 -3.16 -9.65 -4.00
CA ASN A 318 -2.74 -8.38 -3.41
C ASN A 318 -1.47 -8.51 -2.57
N PHE A 319 -1.33 -9.56 -1.74
CA PHE A 319 -0.10 -9.73 -0.97
C PHE A 319 1.12 -9.95 -1.86
N GLU A 320 1.00 -10.76 -2.90
CA GLU A 320 2.08 -10.95 -3.87
C GLU A 320 2.43 -9.64 -4.57
N HIS A 321 1.43 -8.86 -4.98
CA HIS A 321 1.64 -7.56 -5.63
C HIS A 321 2.27 -6.53 -4.68
N GLU A 322 1.91 -6.51 -3.39
CA GLU A 322 2.55 -5.66 -2.38
C GLU A 322 4.02 -6.05 -2.18
N VAL A 323 4.34 -7.35 -2.15
CA VAL A 323 5.73 -7.83 -2.09
C VAL A 323 6.54 -7.34 -3.29
N LEU A 324 6.03 -7.54 -4.50
CA LEU A 324 6.74 -7.16 -5.73
C LEU A 324 6.97 -5.64 -5.86
N ASN A 325 6.04 -4.82 -5.38
CA ASN A 325 6.14 -3.36 -5.50
C ASN A 325 6.91 -2.69 -4.37
N GLU A 326 6.81 -3.21 -3.14
CA GLU A 326 7.37 -2.54 -1.95
C GLU A 326 8.71 -3.15 -1.51
N VAL A 327 8.94 -4.43 -1.81
CA VAL A 327 10.15 -5.16 -1.40
C VAL A 327 11.15 -5.22 -2.55
N ASP A 328 10.83 -6.00 -3.58
CA ASP A 328 11.72 -6.25 -4.71
C ASP A 328 10.93 -6.86 -5.89
N SER A 329 10.98 -6.18 -7.04
CA SER A 329 10.30 -6.59 -8.27
C SER A 329 10.95 -7.80 -8.96
N SER A 330 12.16 -8.19 -8.56
CA SER A 330 12.87 -9.36 -9.09
C SER A 330 12.45 -10.68 -8.43
N LEU A 331 11.65 -10.63 -7.36
CA LEU A 331 11.12 -11.81 -6.69
C LEU A 331 10.18 -12.61 -7.61
N PRO A 332 10.12 -13.94 -7.44
CA PRO A 332 9.29 -14.78 -8.30
C PRO A 332 7.81 -14.46 -8.11
N GLN A 333 7.12 -14.22 -9.22
CA GLN A 333 5.68 -14.04 -9.28
C GLN A 333 4.99 -15.39 -9.61
N SER A 334 3.93 -15.73 -8.87
CA SER A 334 3.09 -16.90 -9.14
C SER A 334 2.30 -16.76 -10.43
N SER A 335 1.61 -17.82 -10.84
CA SER A 335 0.71 -17.78 -12.01
C SER A 335 -0.67 -17.14 -11.76
N LEU A 336 -0.89 -16.54 -10.57
CA LEU A 336 -2.18 -15.92 -10.24
C LEU A 336 -2.49 -14.68 -11.10
N TYR A 337 -1.49 -13.94 -11.57
CA TYR A 337 -1.72 -12.77 -12.44
C TYR A 337 -2.45 -13.13 -13.75
N LEU A 338 -2.25 -14.36 -14.26
CA LEU A 338 -2.92 -14.86 -15.46
C LEU A 338 -4.43 -15.05 -15.28
N LEU A 339 -4.92 -14.98 -14.04
CA LEU A 339 -6.32 -15.22 -13.71
C LEU A 339 -7.12 -13.95 -13.48
N GLU A 340 -6.49 -12.77 -13.47
CA GLU A 340 -7.07 -11.48 -13.09
C GLU A 340 -8.33 -11.15 -13.89
N GLU A 341 -8.25 -11.26 -15.21
CA GLU A 341 -9.38 -10.99 -16.11
C GLU A 341 -10.49 -12.05 -16.02
N SER A 342 -10.18 -13.24 -15.50
CA SER A 342 -11.09 -14.39 -15.51
C SER A 342 -11.88 -14.57 -14.22
N LEU A 343 -11.47 -13.91 -13.13
CA LEU A 343 -12.08 -14.08 -11.81
C LEU A 343 -12.92 -12.86 -11.45
N ALA A 344 -14.17 -13.14 -11.10
CA ALA A 344 -15.07 -12.11 -10.60
C ALA A 344 -14.53 -11.50 -9.28
N LEU A 345 -14.95 -10.26 -9.02
CA LEU A 345 -14.75 -9.62 -7.72
C LEU A 345 -15.20 -10.53 -6.57
N PRO A 346 -14.54 -10.42 -5.41
CA PRO A 346 -14.86 -11.28 -4.29
C PRO A 346 -16.31 -11.06 -3.88
N LEU A 347 -16.93 -12.09 -3.30
CA LEU A 347 -18.27 -12.03 -2.72
C LEU A 347 -18.19 -12.40 -1.23
N GLY A 348 -19.13 -11.86 -0.44
CA GLY A 348 -19.30 -12.23 0.97
C GLY A 348 -19.70 -13.70 1.15
N CYS A 349 -19.73 -14.14 2.40
CA CYS A 349 -20.12 -15.50 2.76
C CYS A 349 -21.57 -15.82 2.37
N ASP A 350 -22.48 -14.88 2.63
CA ASP A 350 -23.93 -15.09 2.51
C ASP A 350 -24.55 -14.45 1.26
N ALA A 351 -23.78 -14.30 0.18
CA ALA A 351 -24.19 -13.59 -1.04
C ALA A 351 -25.32 -14.27 -1.86
N SER A 352 -26.29 -14.89 -1.20
CA SER A 352 -27.64 -15.03 -1.74
C SER A 352 -28.31 -13.64 -1.71
N PRO A 353 -28.87 -13.13 -2.83
CA PRO A 353 -29.48 -11.81 -2.93
C PRO A 353 -30.72 -11.58 -2.03
N ARG A 354 -31.03 -12.51 -1.12
CA ARG A 354 -32.17 -12.49 -0.20
C ARG A 354 -31.76 -12.49 1.28
N SER A 355 -30.47 -12.56 1.62
CA SER A 355 -30.03 -12.56 3.02
C SER A 355 -29.90 -11.12 3.53
N SER A 356 -30.53 -10.83 4.67
CA SER A 356 -30.30 -9.60 5.42
C SER A 356 -28.95 -9.71 6.12
N MET A 357 -27.86 -9.39 5.41
CA MET A 357 -26.53 -9.35 5.99
C MET A 357 -26.51 -8.35 7.15
N GLN A 358 -25.87 -8.72 8.26
CA GLN A 358 -25.67 -7.79 9.38
C GLN A 358 -24.92 -6.54 8.89
N VAL A 359 -25.28 -5.37 9.41
CA VAL A 359 -24.74 -4.07 8.96
C VAL A 359 -23.21 -4.05 9.01
N GLN A 360 -22.62 -4.57 10.09
CA GLN A 360 -21.16 -4.62 10.25
C GLN A 360 -20.47 -5.46 9.17
N ILE A 361 -20.94 -6.68 8.93
CA ILE A 361 -20.38 -7.58 7.90
C ILE A 361 -20.51 -6.95 6.50
N ARG A 362 -21.65 -6.30 6.24
CA ARG A 362 -21.88 -5.58 4.98
C ARG A 362 -20.88 -4.44 4.82
N ASP A 363 -20.68 -3.63 5.85
CA ASP A 363 -19.81 -2.46 5.81
C ASP A 363 -18.33 -2.88 5.69
N ALA A 364 -17.89 -3.90 6.44
CA ALA A 364 -16.55 -4.49 6.31
C ALA A 364 -16.29 -5.01 4.89
N PHE A 365 -17.27 -5.71 4.30
CA PHE A 365 -17.16 -6.20 2.94
C PHE A 365 -17.14 -5.08 1.90
N MET A 366 -17.90 -4.00 2.11
CA MET A 366 -17.87 -2.82 1.25
C MET A 366 -16.52 -2.09 1.33
N PHE A 367 -15.93 -1.97 2.52
CA PHE A 367 -14.56 -1.46 2.68
C PHE A 367 -13.55 -2.34 1.94
N PHE A 368 -13.66 -3.66 2.05
CA PHE A 368 -12.79 -4.59 1.32
C PHE A 368 -12.90 -4.38 -0.21
N LEU A 369 -14.12 -4.28 -0.77
CA LEU A 369 -14.31 -4.00 -2.19
C LEU A 369 -13.75 -2.63 -2.62
N ALA A 370 -13.96 -1.60 -1.78
CA ALA A 370 -13.39 -0.28 -2.00
C ALA A 370 -11.86 -0.36 -2.06
N GLU A 371 -11.25 -1.07 -1.11
CA GLU A 371 -9.81 -1.30 -1.05
C GLU A 371 -9.29 -2.04 -2.29
N MET A 372 -9.98 -3.08 -2.76
CA MET A 372 -9.63 -3.81 -3.99
C MET A 372 -9.64 -2.88 -5.20
N SER A 373 -10.72 -2.12 -5.39
CA SER A 373 -10.84 -1.22 -6.54
C SER A 373 -9.76 -0.13 -6.56
N LEU A 374 -9.40 0.39 -5.39
CA LEU A 374 -8.33 1.38 -5.25
C LEU A 374 -6.96 0.77 -5.51
N ARG A 375 -6.71 -0.48 -5.07
CA ARG A 375 -5.46 -1.20 -5.39
C ARG A 375 -5.30 -1.45 -6.88
N THR A 376 -6.37 -1.75 -7.60
CA THR A 376 -6.32 -1.87 -9.07
C THR A 376 -5.91 -0.56 -9.74
N THR A 377 -6.44 0.58 -9.27
CA THR A 377 -5.98 1.90 -9.76
C THR A 377 -4.53 2.15 -9.39
N LEU A 378 -4.10 1.83 -8.16
CA LEU A 378 -2.72 1.97 -7.72
C LEU A 378 -1.76 1.09 -8.55
N ALA A 379 -2.13 -0.14 -8.88
CA ALA A 379 -1.32 -1.02 -9.73
C ALA A 379 -1.05 -0.39 -11.10
N ARG A 380 -2.07 0.22 -11.71
CA ARG A 380 -1.92 0.97 -12.97
C ARG A 380 -1.04 2.20 -12.83
N ILE A 381 -1.07 2.86 -11.67
CA ILE A 381 -0.21 4.00 -11.37
C ILE A 381 1.25 3.55 -11.26
N ILE A 382 1.53 2.47 -10.54
CA ILE A 382 2.89 1.95 -10.35
C ILE A 382 3.47 1.43 -11.67
N ALA A 383 2.63 0.84 -12.53
CA ALA A 383 3.03 0.37 -13.85
C ALA A 383 3.27 1.49 -14.89
N LEU A 384 3.09 2.77 -14.51
CA LEU A 384 3.45 3.87 -15.40
C LEU A 384 4.95 3.83 -15.70
N PRO A 385 5.37 3.98 -16.97
CA PRO A 385 6.78 4.04 -17.32
C PRO A 385 7.49 5.14 -16.52
N SER A 386 8.57 4.79 -15.83
CA SER A 386 9.42 5.79 -15.16
C SER A 386 9.97 6.73 -16.23
N VAL A 387 9.97 8.04 -15.95
CA VAL A 387 10.57 9.07 -16.82
C VAL A 387 12.07 8.78 -17.02
N GLU A 388 12.70 8.07 -16.09
CA GLU A 388 14.11 7.65 -16.14
C GLU A 388 14.45 6.76 -17.35
N SER A 389 13.51 5.93 -17.84
CA SER A 389 13.81 5.00 -18.96
C SER A 389 14.06 5.71 -20.30
N ASN A 390 13.78 7.01 -20.39
CA ASN A 390 14.05 7.82 -21.56
C ASN A 390 15.39 8.59 -21.47
N ILE A 391 16.09 8.52 -20.34
CA ILE A 391 17.32 9.29 -20.07
C ILE A 391 18.58 8.49 -20.47
N ASP A 392 18.54 7.16 -20.46
CA ASP A 392 19.70 6.29 -20.71
C ASP A 392 20.06 6.09 -22.20
N THR A 393 19.50 6.88 -23.12
CA THR A 393 19.88 6.81 -24.54
C THR A 393 21.16 7.63 -24.77
N PRO A 394 22.34 7.03 -25.01
CA PRO A 394 23.59 7.76 -25.15
C PRO A 394 23.61 8.45 -26.51
N GLY A 395 23.44 9.78 -26.53
CA GLY A 395 23.55 10.60 -27.74
C GLY A 395 22.40 11.60 -27.98
N ALA A 396 21.34 11.58 -27.16
CA ALA A 396 20.37 12.66 -27.16
C ALA A 396 20.96 13.86 -26.42
N SER A 397 21.17 14.97 -27.11
CA SER A 397 21.44 16.25 -26.45
C SER A 397 20.34 16.50 -25.42
N PHE A 398 20.75 16.92 -24.22
CA PHE A 398 19.84 17.43 -23.19
C PHE A 398 19.31 18.79 -23.70
N ASP A 399 18.47 18.75 -24.73
CA ASP A 399 17.79 19.92 -25.22
C ASP A 399 16.96 20.47 -24.05
N HIS A 400 17.07 21.78 -23.80
CA HIS A 400 16.22 22.51 -22.86
C HIS A 400 14.70 22.39 -23.15
N ASN A 401 14.34 21.66 -24.22
CA ASN A 401 13.01 21.24 -24.63
C ASN A 401 12.72 19.75 -24.37
N LEU A 402 13.51 19.07 -23.53
CA LEU A 402 13.01 17.99 -22.66
C LEU A 402 12.14 18.58 -21.55
N GLY A 403 11.37 19.64 -21.89
CA GLY A 403 10.17 19.99 -21.16
C GLY A 403 9.40 18.70 -21.11
N VAL A 404 9.21 18.23 -19.90
CA VAL A 404 8.57 16.97 -19.57
C VAL A 404 7.45 16.79 -20.58
N ALA A 405 7.41 15.69 -21.32
CA ALA A 405 6.25 15.29 -22.09
C ALA A 405 5.02 14.99 -21.17
N ALA A 406 4.98 15.64 -20.00
CA ALA A 406 3.88 15.98 -19.14
C ALA A 406 3.20 17.29 -19.59
N GLU A 407 2.78 17.35 -20.86
CA GLU A 407 1.32 17.41 -20.94
C GLU A 407 0.86 16.21 -20.14
N VAL A 408 0.37 16.42 -18.90
CA VAL A 408 -0.18 15.37 -18.01
C VAL A 408 -0.69 14.26 -18.90
N SER A 409 0.07 13.15 -18.98
CA SER A 409 -0.21 12.12 -19.97
C SER A 409 -1.71 11.86 -19.91
N PRO A 410 -2.43 11.72 -21.03
CA PRO A 410 -3.87 11.45 -21.00
C PRO A 410 -4.21 10.35 -19.98
N LEU A 411 -3.30 9.39 -19.81
CA LEU A 411 -3.34 8.37 -18.78
C LEU A 411 -3.20 8.91 -17.34
N THR A 412 -2.23 9.78 -17.03
CA THR A 412 -2.11 10.42 -15.71
C THR A 412 -3.37 11.24 -15.37
N ARG A 413 -3.95 11.95 -16.34
CA ARG A 413 -5.19 12.72 -16.16
C ARG A 413 -6.39 11.81 -15.88
N GLU A 414 -6.47 10.72 -16.64
CA GLU A 414 -7.48 9.68 -16.47
C GLU A 414 -7.37 9.01 -15.09
N LEU A 415 -6.16 8.64 -14.66
CA LEU A 415 -5.92 8.04 -13.34
C LEU A 415 -6.24 9.01 -12.20
N ARG A 416 -5.90 10.30 -12.34
CA ARG A 416 -6.32 11.35 -11.40
C ARG A 416 -7.84 11.42 -11.28
N SER A 417 -8.54 11.51 -12.41
CA SER A 417 -10.01 11.55 -12.47
C SER A 417 -10.63 10.30 -11.84
N GLN A 418 -10.03 9.13 -12.06
CA GLN A 418 -10.45 7.89 -11.41
C GLN A 418 -10.30 7.95 -9.88
N LEU A 419 -9.21 8.49 -9.34
CA LEU A 419 -9.02 8.67 -7.89
C LEU A 419 -10.01 9.69 -7.30
N ASP A 420 -10.24 10.81 -7.99
CA ASP A 420 -11.22 11.83 -7.60
C ASP A 420 -12.64 11.22 -7.56
N GLY A 421 -13.03 10.58 -8.65
CA GLY A 421 -14.32 9.93 -8.77
C GLY A 421 -14.46 8.71 -7.86
N TRP A 422 -13.38 8.02 -7.52
CA TRP A 422 -13.42 6.87 -6.61
C TRP A 422 -13.88 7.29 -5.21
N ALA A 423 -13.28 8.35 -4.65
CA ALA A 423 -13.66 8.85 -3.33
C ALA A 423 -15.13 9.33 -3.30
N ALA A 424 -15.58 9.98 -4.38
CA ALA A 424 -16.95 10.47 -4.51
C ALA A 424 -18.01 9.37 -4.73
N ARG A 425 -17.61 8.16 -5.14
CA ARG A 425 -18.51 7.02 -5.38
C ARG A 425 -18.63 6.06 -4.21
N LEU A 426 -17.88 6.28 -3.12
CA LEU A 426 -18.04 5.47 -1.93
C LEU A 426 -19.44 5.66 -1.33
N PRO A 427 -20.13 4.58 -0.93
CA PRO A 427 -21.45 4.70 -0.32
C PRO A 427 -21.44 5.55 0.96
N ASP A 428 -22.40 6.48 1.07
CA ASP A 428 -22.55 7.36 2.25
C ASP A 428 -22.73 6.57 3.55
N CYS A 429 -23.29 5.36 3.49
CA CYS A 429 -23.47 4.49 4.66
C CYS A 429 -22.15 4.06 5.31
N LEU A 430 -21.01 4.16 4.61
CA LEU A 430 -19.70 3.92 5.19
C LEU A 430 -19.22 5.06 6.08
N GLY A 431 -19.79 6.26 5.94
CA GLY A 431 -19.34 7.45 6.69
C GLY A 431 -17.85 7.75 6.52
N TRP A 432 -17.26 7.33 5.40
CA TRP A 432 -15.84 7.48 5.13
C TRP A 432 -15.53 8.90 4.64
N SER A 433 -14.38 9.43 5.03
CA SER A 433 -13.87 10.71 4.55
C SER A 433 -12.39 10.58 4.20
N PRO A 434 -11.91 11.24 3.13
CA PRO A 434 -10.48 11.29 2.85
C PRO A 434 -9.73 12.18 3.84
N GLU A 435 -10.39 13.11 4.53
CA GLU A 435 -9.70 14.07 5.39
C GLU A 435 -9.14 13.44 6.68
N PRO A 436 -7.88 13.73 7.06
CA PRO A 436 -7.31 13.28 8.32
C PRO A 436 -8.17 13.69 9.53
N GLY A 437 -8.46 12.72 10.40
CA GLY A 437 -9.27 12.89 11.61
C GLY A 437 -10.78 12.99 11.37
N LYS A 438 -11.26 12.88 10.12
CA LYS A 438 -12.70 12.90 9.79
C LYS A 438 -13.20 11.54 9.31
N GLY A 439 -14.52 11.38 9.40
CA GLY A 439 -15.24 10.15 9.05
C GLY A 439 -15.19 9.09 10.15
N VAL A 440 -15.65 7.88 9.83
CA VAL A 440 -15.59 6.73 10.75
C VAL A 440 -14.14 6.34 11.06
N SER A 441 -13.83 6.05 12.33
CA SER A 441 -12.48 5.74 12.82
C SER A 441 -12.17 4.23 12.88
N SER A 442 -12.88 3.42 12.09
CA SER A 442 -12.63 1.97 12.07
C SER A 442 -11.24 1.65 11.51
N PRO A 443 -10.60 0.53 11.90
CA PRO A 443 -9.31 0.11 11.34
C PRO A 443 -9.32 0.07 9.80
N LEU A 444 -10.39 -0.45 9.20
CA LEU A 444 -10.60 -0.48 7.75
C LEU A 444 -10.64 0.91 7.12
N ALA A 445 -11.37 1.85 7.71
CA ALA A 445 -11.48 3.21 7.19
C ALA A 445 -10.13 3.94 7.23
N ARG A 446 -9.37 3.77 8.31
CA ARG A 446 -8.01 4.32 8.46
C ARG A 446 -7.06 3.73 7.43
N ARG A 447 -7.07 2.40 7.26
CA ARG A 447 -6.28 1.69 6.24
C ARG A 447 -6.59 2.19 4.83
N LEU A 448 -7.89 2.30 4.51
CA LEU A 448 -8.34 2.77 3.20
C LEU A 448 -7.93 4.22 2.94
N LYS A 449 -7.94 5.07 3.98
CA LYS A 449 -7.46 6.46 3.92
C LYS A 449 -5.96 6.54 3.64
N LEU A 450 -5.14 5.72 4.29
CA LEU A 450 -3.72 5.64 3.98
C LEU A 450 -3.48 5.19 2.52
N LEU A 451 -4.19 4.15 2.07
CA LEU A 451 -4.07 3.66 0.70
C LEU A 451 -4.44 4.74 -0.33
N TYR A 452 -5.50 5.51 -0.05
CA TYR A 452 -5.96 6.58 -0.93
C TYR A 452 -4.94 7.70 -1.09
N TRP A 453 -4.41 8.21 0.02
CA TRP A 453 -3.40 9.28 -0.05
C TRP A 453 -2.08 8.78 -0.61
N PHE A 454 -1.72 7.52 -0.35
CA PHE A 454 -0.58 6.91 -1.01
C PHE A 454 -0.78 6.81 -2.53
N ALA A 455 -1.96 6.41 -3.02
CA ALA A 455 -2.23 6.34 -4.45
C ALA A 455 -2.13 7.71 -5.14
N ARG A 456 -2.63 8.77 -4.49
CA ARG A 456 -2.45 10.15 -5.00
C ARG A 456 -0.98 10.58 -5.01
N PHE A 457 -0.23 10.27 -3.95
CA PHE A 457 1.21 10.55 -3.91
C PHE A 457 1.95 9.77 -5.00
N ALA A 458 1.69 8.47 -5.14
CA ALA A 458 2.33 7.58 -6.10
C ALA A 458 2.14 8.05 -7.55
N LEU A 459 0.97 8.63 -7.88
CA LEU A 459 0.68 9.19 -9.21
C LEU A 459 1.69 10.26 -9.64
N TYR A 460 2.20 11.03 -8.68
CA TYR A 460 3.10 12.16 -8.93
C TYR A 460 4.52 11.91 -8.44
N ARG A 461 4.78 10.75 -7.83
CA ARG A 461 6.10 10.34 -7.34
C ARG A 461 7.18 10.40 -8.42
N PRO A 462 6.97 9.96 -9.69
CA PRO A 462 7.99 10.08 -10.72
C PRO A 462 8.44 11.52 -10.95
N LEU A 463 7.52 12.49 -10.95
CA LEU A 463 7.85 13.92 -11.10
C LEU A 463 8.64 14.43 -9.89
N ILE A 464 8.27 14.01 -8.68
CA ILE A 464 8.99 14.34 -7.45
C ILE A 464 10.44 13.83 -7.53
N LEU A 465 10.66 12.58 -7.95
CA LEU A 465 11.99 11.99 -8.10
C LEU A 465 12.84 12.75 -9.14
N VAL A 466 12.28 13.08 -10.30
CA VAL A 466 12.97 13.86 -11.33
C VAL A 466 13.37 15.24 -10.82
N ALA A 467 12.46 15.93 -10.11
CA ALA A 467 12.74 17.24 -9.54
C ALA A 467 13.80 17.18 -8.41
N GLN A 468 13.92 16.06 -7.69
CA GLN A 468 14.99 15.83 -6.71
C GLN A 468 16.36 15.65 -7.39
N GLN A 469 16.40 14.85 -8.46
CA GLN A 469 17.64 14.56 -9.20
C GLN A 469 18.15 15.76 -10.00
N HIS A 470 17.25 16.67 -10.40
CA HIS A 470 17.58 17.86 -11.19
C HIS A 470 17.10 19.16 -10.53
N PRO A 471 17.80 19.68 -9.50
CA PRO A 471 17.40 20.91 -8.80
C PRO A 471 17.36 22.16 -9.68
N THR A 472 18.03 22.15 -10.83
CA THR A 472 18.04 23.25 -11.81
C THR A 472 16.89 23.19 -12.81
N LEU A 473 16.03 22.16 -12.73
CA LEU A 473 14.90 21.96 -13.63
C LEU A 473 13.92 23.14 -13.51
N ARG A 474 13.65 23.79 -14.63
CA ARG A 474 12.65 24.86 -14.71
C ARG A 474 11.30 24.25 -15.02
N LEU A 475 10.51 24.06 -13.97
CA LEU A 475 9.12 23.62 -14.10
C LEU A 475 8.24 24.77 -14.58
N GLN A 476 7.34 24.49 -15.51
CA GLN A 476 6.26 25.37 -15.94
C GLN A 476 5.16 25.42 -14.87
N ASN A 477 4.24 26.39 -14.95
CA ASN A 477 3.18 26.59 -13.97
C ASN A 477 2.31 25.34 -13.74
N LEU A 478 2.00 24.58 -14.80
CA LEU A 478 1.21 23.35 -14.70
C LEU A 478 1.97 22.25 -13.95
N GLU A 479 3.25 22.06 -14.26
CA GLU A 479 4.11 21.08 -13.62
C GLU A 479 4.32 21.39 -12.14
N TRP A 480 4.43 22.67 -11.80
CA TRP A 480 4.45 23.14 -10.40
C TRP A 480 3.19 22.76 -9.64
N SER A 481 2.01 22.94 -10.25
CA SER A 481 0.73 22.58 -9.63
C SER A 481 0.64 21.07 -9.35
N ILE A 482 1.11 20.25 -10.28
CA ILE A 482 1.13 18.78 -10.15
C ILE A 482 2.12 18.34 -9.08
N LEU A 483 3.32 18.91 -9.08
CA LEU A 483 4.33 18.64 -8.06
C LEU A 483 3.79 18.99 -6.66
N HIS A 484 3.15 20.16 -6.53
CA HIS A 484 2.51 20.59 -5.30
C HIS A 484 1.41 19.62 -4.85
N GLU A 485 0.56 19.15 -5.76
CA GLU A 485 -0.47 18.14 -5.46
C GLU A 485 0.12 16.82 -4.95
N GLY A 486 1.22 16.36 -5.56
CA GLY A 486 1.95 15.17 -5.12
C GLY A 486 2.53 15.32 -3.71
N LEU A 487 3.18 16.45 -3.43
CA LEU A 487 3.76 16.74 -2.11
C LEU A 487 2.68 16.94 -1.04
N LEU A 488 1.58 17.61 -1.38
CA LEU A 488 0.44 17.76 -0.49
C LEU A 488 -0.19 16.40 -0.17
N SER A 489 -0.30 15.51 -1.15
CA SER A 489 -0.81 14.15 -0.94
C SER A 489 0.11 13.35 -0.02
N ALA A 490 1.43 13.46 -0.20
CA ALA A 490 2.42 12.84 0.69
C ALA A 490 2.32 13.37 2.12
N LEU A 491 2.24 14.69 2.30
CA LEU A 491 2.09 15.31 3.62
C LEU A 491 0.75 14.91 4.27
N THR A 492 -0.32 14.82 3.49
CA THR A 492 -1.65 14.41 3.99
C THR A 492 -1.67 12.94 4.39
N LEU A 493 -0.94 12.06 3.68
CA LEU A 493 -0.72 10.67 4.08
C LEU A 493 -0.05 10.60 5.46
N VAL A 494 1.06 11.32 5.65
CA VAL A 494 1.80 11.33 6.91
C VAL A 494 0.94 11.92 8.03
N ARG A 495 0.18 12.98 7.74
CA ARG A 495 -0.77 13.56 8.69
C ARG A 495 -1.87 12.58 9.09
N ALA A 496 -2.46 11.85 8.14
CA ALA A 496 -3.45 10.81 8.43
C ALA A 496 -2.86 9.73 9.34
N PHE A 497 -1.64 9.28 9.05
CA PHE A 497 -0.91 8.32 9.88
C PHE A 497 -0.69 8.83 11.32
N VAL A 498 -0.18 10.05 11.49
CA VAL A 498 0.08 10.62 12.81
C VAL A 498 -1.21 10.92 13.59
N THR A 499 -2.22 11.47 12.90
CA THR A 499 -3.48 11.92 13.55
C THR A 499 -4.36 10.75 13.97
N GLU A 500 -4.41 9.69 13.16
CA GLU A 500 -5.35 8.58 13.38
C GLU A 500 -4.69 7.34 13.98
N ASP A 501 -3.36 7.38 14.17
CA ASP A 501 -2.53 6.31 14.74
C ASP A 501 -2.96 4.89 14.31
N PRO A 502 -3.03 4.59 12.99
CA PRO A 502 -3.42 3.26 12.54
C PRO A 502 -2.38 2.21 12.94
N ASP A 503 -2.85 0.98 13.10
CA ASP A 503 -1.98 -0.19 13.20
C ASP A 503 -1.56 -0.58 11.79
N VAL A 504 -0.35 -0.14 11.41
CA VAL A 504 0.19 -0.30 10.05
C VAL A 504 1.07 -1.54 9.95
N ASP A 505 0.97 -2.24 8.83
CA ASP A 505 1.90 -3.31 8.49
C ASP A 505 3.22 -2.76 7.89
N ILE A 506 4.18 -3.65 7.62
CA ILE A 506 5.50 -3.27 7.08
C ILE A 506 5.43 -2.60 5.70
N PHE A 507 4.42 -2.92 4.88
CA PHE A 507 4.25 -2.34 3.54
C PHE A 507 3.69 -0.93 3.67
N GLU A 508 2.65 -0.75 4.49
CA GLU A 508 2.09 0.56 4.81
C GLU A 508 3.14 1.47 5.46
N GLY A 509 3.95 0.92 6.38
CA GLY A 509 5.10 1.60 6.97
C GLY A 509 6.10 2.08 5.92
N ASN A 510 6.43 1.25 4.92
CA ASN A 510 7.32 1.62 3.82
C ASN A 510 6.75 2.73 2.92
N LYS A 511 5.46 2.68 2.64
CA LYS A 511 4.74 3.69 1.85
C LYS A 511 4.76 5.05 2.53
N ILE A 512 4.47 5.08 3.83
CA ILE A 512 4.55 6.28 4.66
C ILE A 512 5.99 6.80 4.70
N LEU A 513 6.97 5.92 4.91
CA LEU A 513 8.38 6.29 4.92
C LEU A 513 8.81 6.93 3.60
N SER A 514 8.39 6.34 2.47
CA SER A 514 8.68 6.87 1.13
C SER A 514 8.08 8.26 0.93
N ALA A 515 6.87 8.51 1.43
CA ALA A 515 6.24 9.82 1.40
C ALA A 515 6.97 10.85 2.29
N ILE A 516 7.36 10.46 3.51
CA ILE A 516 8.12 11.33 4.43
C ILE A 516 9.38 11.84 3.74
N TYR A 517 10.17 10.94 3.16
CA TYR A 517 11.43 11.33 2.52
C TYR A 517 11.25 12.11 1.23
N ALA A 518 10.19 11.82 0.46
CA ALA A 518 9.84 12.62 -0.70
C ALA A 518 9.56 14.08 -0.34
N VAL A 519 8.86 14.33 0.77
CA VAL A 519 8.61 15.70 1.26
C VAL A 519 9.88 16.29 1.85
N LYS A 520 10.58 15.57 2.75
CA LYS A 520 11.78 16.07 3.44
C LYS A 520 12.83 16.55 2.45
N THR A 521 13.19 15.74 1.45
CA THR A 521 14.17 16.13 0.40
C THR A 521 13.76 17.38 -0.38
N MET A 522 12.46 17.59 -0.62
CA MET A 522 11.96 18.78 -1.30
C MET A 522 11.93 20.02 -0.42
N THR A 523 11.72 19.89 0.90
CA THR A 523 11.67 21.04 1.81
C THR A 523 13.02 21.72 2.00
N TRP A 524 14.13 21.00 1.85
CA TRP A 524 15.50 21.56 1.83
C TRP A 524 15.74 22.57 0.71
N THR A 525 14.93 22.57 -0.35
CA THR A 525 15.06 23.57 -1.43
C THR A 525 14.51 24.95 -1.06
N HIS A 526 14.07 25.16 0.20
CA HIS A 526 13.59 26.40 0.86
C HIS A 526 12.43 27.18 0.19
N SER A 527 12.20 27.02 -1.12
CA SER A 527 11.19 27.74 -1.89
C SER A 527 9.78 27.13 -1.75
N LEU A 528 9.69 25.82 -1.46
CA LEU A 528 8.42 25.08 -1.50
C LEU A 528 7.65 25.08 -0.17
N LEU A 529 8.33 25.35 0.93
CA LEU A 529 7.76 25.36 2.28
C LEU A 529 6.76 26.49 2.52
N ALA A 530 6.97 27.65 1.88
CA ALA A 530 6.06 28.79 2.00
C ALA A 530 4.64 28.51 1.49
N MET A 531 4.44 27.43 0.73
CA MET A 531 3.13 27.05 0.18
C MET A 531 2.26 26.27 1.17
N PHE A 532 2.85 25.64 2.19
CA PHE A 532 2.09 24.86 3.16
C PHE A 532 1.75 25.74 4.37
N ALA A 533 0.46 25.96 4.64
CA ALA A 533 -0.01 26.67 5.83
C ALA A 533 0.22 25.90 7.16
N LEU A 534 1.03 24.84 7.13
CA LEU A 534 1.32 23.92 8.22
C LEU A 534 2.83 23.93 8.51
N ASN A 535 3.25 23.43 9.67
CA ASN A 535 4.66 23.15 9.96
C ASN A 535 4.98 21.70 9.51
N PRO A 536 5.42 21.47 8.25
CA PRO A 536 5.62 20.12 7.74
C PRO A 536 6.73 19.40 8.49
N ASP A 537 7.77 20.08 8.95
CA ASP A 537 8.89 19.45 9.65
C ASP A 537 8.42 18.76 10.93
N GLN A 538 7.50 19.40 11.68
CA GLN A 538 6.90 18.80 12.86
C GLN A 538 6.10 17.53 12.51
N ILE A 539 5.29 17.56 11.46
CA ILE A 539 4.46 16.41 11.05
C ILE A 539 5.34 15.26 10.56
N LEU A 540 6.35 15.56 9.75
CA LEU A 540 7.29 14.57 9.23
C LEU A 540 8.09 13.93 10.36
N GLN A 541 8.58 14.72 11.31
CA GLN A 541 9.31 14.21 12.46
C GLN A 541 8.44 13.31 13.34
N GLN A 542 7.20 13.73 13.64
CA GLN A 542 6.23 12.89 14.35
C GLN A 542 5.94 11.59 13.61
N GLY A 543 5.86 11.63 12.27
CA GLY A 543 5.71 10.45 11.43
C GLY A 543 6.89 9.49 11.56
N ILE A 544 8.12 9.99 11.49
CA ILE A 544 9.35 9.18 11.67
C ILE A 544 9.35 8.54 13.05
N ASP A 545 9.10 9.32 14.11
CA ASP A 545 9.15 8.82 15.48
C ASP A 545 8.08 7.77 15.74
N SER A 546 6.88 7.96 15.17
CA SER A 546 5.80 6.98 15.23
C SER A 546 6.16 5.68 14.50
N LEU A 547 6.77 5.75 13.32
CA LEU A 547 7.28 4.56 12.60
C LEU A 547 8.38 3.85 13.41
N ARG A 548 9.37 4.58 13.94
CA ARG A 548 10.44 4.00 14.76
C ARG A 548 9.84 3.28 15.97
N SER A 549 8.91 3.92 16.68
CA SER A 549 8.27 3.32 17.85
C SER A 549 7.47 2.07 17.52
N LYS A 550 6.72 2.05 16.39
CA LYS A 550 5.91 0.89 15.99
C LYS A 550 6.76 -0.29 15.51
N PHE A 551 7.91 -0.03 14.89
CA PHE A 551 8.72 -1.07 14.25
C PHE A 551 10.03 -1.42 14.96
N ALA A 552 10.40 -0.72 16.05
CA ALA A 552 11.63 -0.90 16.82
C ALA A 552 12.01 -2.37 17.11
N ASP A 553 11.01 -3.19 17.44
CA ASP A 553 11.19 -4.62 17.74
C ASP A 553 10.47 -5.55 16.74
N ARG A 554 9.82 -4.98 15.71
CA ARG A 554 8.97 -5.74 14.78
C ARG A 554 9.63 -5.99 13.43
N SER A 555 10.39 -5.06 12.86
CA SER A 555 10.94 -5.21 11.50
C SER A 555 12.35 -4.65 11.37
N GLU A 556 13.33 -5.53 11.14
CA GLU A 556 14.70 -5.11 10.84
C GLU A 556 14.78 -4.50 9.45
N TRP A 557 14.02 -5.03 8.49
CA TRP A 557 13.92 -4.51 7.13
C TRP A 557 13.57 -3.01 7.09
N LEU A 558 12.47 -2.63 7.76
CA LEU A 558 12.00 -1.24 7.72
C LEU A 558 12.95 -0.31 8.48
N LEU A 559 13.42 -0.70 9.67
CA LEU A 559 14.39 0.09 10.43
C LEU A 559 15.67 0.35 9.64
N CYS A 560 16.22 -0.70 9.01
CA CYS A 560 17.39 -0.60 8.16
C CYS A 560 17.19 0.41 7.03
N LYS A 561 16.02 0.39 6.39
CA LYS A 561 15.64 1.38 5.36
C LYS A 561 15.55 2.80 5.93
N MET A 562 14.95 2.98 7.12
CA MET A 562 14.86 4.29 7.79
C MET A 562 16.24 4.89 8.05
N TYR A 563 17.16 4.14 8.66
CA TYR A 563 18.51 4.64 8.99
C TYR A 563 19.34 4.94 7.74
N ARG A 564 19.20 4.17 6.67
CA ARG A 564 19.89 4.44 5.40
C ARG A 564 19.43 5.73 4.75
N MET A 565 18.13 5.99 4.76
CA MET A 565 17.60 7.22 4.18
C MET A 565 17.96 8.44 5.03
N ASP A 566 18.11 8.31 6.36
CA ASP A 566 18.59 9.40 7.22
C ASP A 566 20.05 9.78 6.89
N LEU A 567 20.90 8.79 6.56
CA LEU A 567 22.29 9.03 6.17
C LEU A 567 22.42 9.83 4.88
N VAL A 568 21.68 9.44 3.84
CA VAL A 568 21.69 10.11 2.53
C VAL A 568 21.26 11.57 2.64
N ASN A 569 20.42 11.91 3.61
CA ASN A 569 19.99 13.30 3.83
C ASN A 569 20.91 14.09 4.77
N SER A 570 21.82 13.43 5.48
CA SER A 570 22.80 14.08 6.36
C SER A 570 24.13 14.41 5.66
N SER A 571 24.42 13.71 4.57
CA SER A 571 25.54 13.98 3.65
C SER A 571 25.17 15.01 2.61
#